data_AF-A0A966S6E1-F1
#
_entry.id   AF-A0A966S6E1-F1
#
_cell.length_a   1.000
_cell.length_b   1.000
_cell.length_c   1.000
_cell.angle_alpha   90.00
_cell.angle_beta   90.00
_cell.angle_gamma   90.00
#
_symmetry.space_group_name_H-M   'P 1'
#
loop_
_entity.id
_entity.type
_entity.pdbx_description
1 polymer ?
#
loop_
_entity_poly.entity_id
_entity_poly.type
_entity_poly.pdbx_seq_one_letter_code
_entity_poly.pdbx_strand_id
1 'polypeptide(L)'
;MRELVLVLPDFFSFAEVFGVDELALQPAGSAGFVLSGFSAPLAETVDPARLIGEGIEASLPRGAESAALRALASEIEMWLHDLPLNRRRELRGEPRISTLWLWGGGMPPRDPITASSGASSEARFSRLVADDIWTQSLARLAGLECLPLASLREWAAEGQATLCVVAPLAGRSAENFDREMIAPAAAALLDGRLERFAVVANGRSISAMATDRHRFWRPLRSVFAAVADGV
;
A
#
# COMPACT_ATOMS: atom_id res chain seq x y z
N MET A 1 -7.65 3.77 -15.41
CA MET A 1 -6.20 4.06 -15.35
C MET A 1 -5.51 2.72 -15.40
N ARG A 2 -4.81 2.38 -16.50
CA ARG A 2 -4.12 1.09 -16.61
C ARG A 2 -2.89 1.17 -15.69
N GLU A 3 -2.89 0.40 -14.60
CA GLU A 3 -1.69 0.17 -13.81
C GLU A 3 -0.66 -0.48 -14.74
N LEU A 4 0.33 0.31 -15.17
CA LEU A 4 1.51 -0.21 -15.83
C LEU A 4 2.32 -0.90 -14.74
N VAL A 5 2.06 -2.18 -14.54
CA VAL A 5 3.08 -3.09 -14.01
C VAL A 5 4.23 -3.01 -15.01
N LEU A 6 5.22 -2.18 -14.67
CA LEU A 6 6.46 -2.07 -15.41
C LEU A 6 7.18 -3.40 -15.25
N VAL A 7 6.83 -4.37 -16.10
CA VAL A 7 7.70 -5.50 -16.39
C VAL A 7 8.86 -4.89 -17.16
N LEU A 8 9.84 -4.34 -16.44
CA LEU A 8 11.13 -4.00 -16.98
C LEU A 8 11.80 -5.34 -17.28
N PRO A 9 11.94 -5.79 -18.55
CA PRO A 9 12.85 -6.88 -18.88
C PRO A 9 14.32 -6.53 -18.57
N ASP A 10 14.58 -5.29 -18.15
CA ASP A 10 15.88 -4.65 -18.03
C ASP A 10 16.41 -4.61 -16.58
N PHE A 11 15.90 -5.43 -15.65
CA PHE A 11 16.44 -5.52 -14.27
C PHE A 11 17.94 -5.83 -14.22
N PHE A 12 18.43 -6.62 -15.18
CA PHE A 12 19.86 -6.87 -15.36
C PHE A 12 20.64 -5.57 -15.60
N SER A 13 20.05 -4.61 -16.33
CA SER A 13 20.70 -3.31 -16.61
C SER A 13 20.78 -2.38 -15.40
N PHE A 14 19.86 -2.48 -14.43
CA PHE A 14 19.97 -1.68 -13.21
C PHE A 14 21.14 -2.18 -12.36
N ALA A 15 21.23 -3.49 -12.14
CA ALA A 15 22.32 -4.09 -11.37
C ALA A 15 23.69 -3.91 -12.07
N GLU A 16 23.74 -3.86 -13.40
CA GLU A 16 24.96 -3.56 -14.14
C GLU A 16 25.48 -2.13 -13.91
N VAL A 17 24.56 -1.15 -13.78
CA VAL A 17 24.90 0.26 -13.63
C VAL A 17 25.10 0.66 -12.17
N PHE A 18 24.26 0.15 -11.27
CA PHE A 18 24.21 0.55 -9.86
C PHE A 18 24.64 -0.55 -8.88
N GLY A 19 24.86 -1.79 -9.33
CA GLY A 19 25.16 -2.92 -8.45
C GLY A 19 26.56 -2.89 -7.83
N VAL A 20 27.47 -2.04 -8.33
CA VAL A 20 28.77 -1.78 -7.69
C VAL A 20 28.59 -1.06 -6.34
N ASP A 21 27.50 -0.31 -6.18
CA ASP A 21 27.15 0.44 -4.96
C ASP A 21 26.22 -0.35 -4.01
N GLU A 22 26.15 -1.68 -4.18
CA GLU A 22 25.20 -2.57 -3.47
C GLU A 22 23.72 -2.19 -3.64
N LEU A 23 23.41 -1.29 -4.58
CA LEU A 23 22.06 -0.86 -4.88
C LEU A 23 21.31 -1.93 -5.66
N ALA A 24 20.12 -2.27 -5.19
CA ALA A 24 19.24 -3.22 -5.86
C ALA A 24 17.82 -2.66 -5.96
N LEU A 25 17.22 -2.78 -7.14
CA LEU A 25 15.85 -2.41 -7.43
C LEU A 25 15.03 -3.67 -7.71
N GLN A 26 14.05 -3.95 -6.85
CA GLN A 26 13.23 -5.17 -6.92
C GLN A 26 11.77 -4.83 -7.22
N PRO A 27 11.08 -5.61 -8.08
CA PRO A 27 9.65 -5.39 -8.33
C PRO A 27 8.82 -5.73 -7.09
N ALA A 28 7.83 -4.90 -6.82
CA ALA A 28 6.88 -5.01 -5.70
C ALA A 28 5.45 -5.27 -6.20
N GLY A 29 5.30 -6.07 -7.28
CA GLY A 29 4.00 -6.30 -7.93
C GLY A 29 3.45 -5.04 -8.58
N SER A 30 2.13 -4.80 -8.43
CA SER A 30 1.51 -3.53 -8.86
C SER A 30 1.84 -2.36 -7.94
N ALA A 31 2.43 -2.61 -6.78
CA ALA A 31 2.75 -1.57 -5.79
C ALA A 31 4.03 -0.77 -6.13
N GLY A 32 4.73 -1.12 -7.20
CA GLY A 32 5.91 -0.41 -7.70
C GLY A 32 7.20 -1.21 -7.50
N PHE A 33 8.21 -0.59 -6.89
CA PHE A 33 9.54 -1.16 -6.71
C PHE A 33 10.08 -0.90 -5.30
N VAL A 34 10.93 -1.79 -4.80
CA VAL A 34 11.73 -1.62 -3.59
C VAL A 34 13.17 -1.34 -3.99
N LEU A 35 13.72 -0.23 -3.51
CA LEU A 35 15.15 0.06 -3.60
C LEU A 35 15.82 -0.31 -2.27
N SER A 36 16.88 -1.12 -2.32
CA SER A 36 17.72 -1.47 -1.18
C SER A 36 19.19 -1.13 -1.45
N GLY A 37 20.01 -1.05 -0.40
CA GLY A 37 21.43 -0.65 -0.50
C GLY A 37 21.67 0.85 -0.36
N PHE A 38 20.61 1.65 -0.23
CA PHE A 38 20.69 3.09 0.03
C PHE A 38 20.17 3.41 1.43
N SER A 39 20.87 4.28 2.17
CA SER A 39 20.47 4.72 3.51
C SER A 39 20.48 6.25 3.60
N ALA A 40 19.31 6.84 3.82
CA ALA A 40 19.13 8.26 4.12
C ALA A 40 17.96 8.43 5.11
N PRO A 41 18.09 7.92 6.34
CA PRO A 41 16.99 7.86 7.31
C PRO A 41 16.46 9.22 7.75
N LEU A 42 17.23 10.30 7.56
CA LEU A 42 16.81 11.66 7.90
C LEU A 42 16.19 12.42 6.72
N ALA A 43 16.13 11.79 5.53
CA ALA A 43 15.47 12.38 4.38
C ALA A 43 13.94 12.29 4.54
N GLU A 44 13.29 13.44 4.45
CA GLU A 44 11.85 13.55 4.40
C GLU A 44 11.40 13.34 2.95
N THR A 45 10.61 12.30 2.72
CA THR A 45 10.06 11.96 1.41
C THR A 45 8.54 11.93 1.45
N VAL A 46 7.90 12.10 0.30
CA VAL A 46 6.45 12.09 0.19
C VAL A 46 5.99 10.86 -0.57
N ASP A 47 5.03 10.12 -0.02
CA ASP A 47 4.36 9.03 -0.72
C ASP A 47 3.63 9.58 -1.96
N PRO A 48 3.91 9.06 -3.18
CA PRO A 48 3.30 9.55 -4.40
C PRO A 48 1.76 9.39 -4.41
N ALA A 49 1.22 8.44 -3.65
CA ALA A 49 -0.23 8.29 -3.49
C ALA A 49 -0.89 9.50 -2.81
N ARG A 50 -0.11 10.35 -2.13
CA ARG A 50 -0.58 11.60 -1.50
C ARG A 50 -0.48 12.83 -2.41
N LEU A 51 0.16 12.71 -3.57
CA LEU A 51 0.49 13.83 -4.46
C LEU A 51 -0.53 14.03 -5.59
N ILE A 52 -1.82 13.89 -5.29
CA ILE A 52 -2.87 14.12 -6.28
C ILE A 52 -3.05 15.64 -6.47
N GLY A 53 -2.57 16.17 -7.60
CA GLY A 53 -2.79 17.56 -8.01
C GLY A 53 -1.76 18.59 -7.52
N GLU A 54 -0.75 18.17 -6.76
CA GLU A 54 0.37 19.03 -6.36
C GLU A 54 1.53 18.99 -7.37
N GLY A 55 2.29 20.08 -7.45
CA GLY A 55 3.48 20.16 -8.29
C GLY A 55 4.61 19.29 -7.74
N ILE A 56 5.18 18.44 -8.60
CA ILE A 56 6.28 17.50 -8.30
C ILE A 56 7.46 18.19 -7.57
N GLU A 57 7.78 19.43 -7.95
CA GLU A 57 8.87 20.22 -7.35
C GLU A 57 8.68 20.51 -5.87
N ALA A 58 7.43 20.75 -5.45
CA ALA A 58 7.12 20.99 -4.05
C ALA A 58 7.34 19.74 -3.19
N SER A 59 7.40 18.56 -3.81
CA SER A 59 7.37 17.28 -3.10
C SER A 59 8.69 16.50 -3.24
N LEU A 60 9.72 17.12 -3.79
CA LEU A 60 11.09 16.58 -3.80
C LEU A 60 11.58 16.30 -2.38
N PRO A 61 12.47 15.32 -2.17
CA PRO A 61 13.01 14.99 -0.85
C PRO A 61 13.55 16.21 -0.12
N ARG A 62 13.32 16.33 1.19
CA ARG A 62 13.78 17.44 2.07
C ARG A 62 14.45 16.88 3.33
N GLY A 63 14.87 17.77 4.23
CA GLY A 63 15.53 17.36 5.48
C GLY A 63 17.02 17.04 5.29
N ALA A 64 17.65 16.56 6.37
CA ALA A 64 19.03 16.12 6.34
C ALA A 64 19.16 14.90 5.40
N GLU A 65 20.32 14.74 4.76
CA GLU A 65 20.58 13.62 3.82
C GLU A 65 19.76 13.63 2.51
N SER A 66 18.83 14.57 2.31
CA SER A 66 18.07 14.70 1.05
C SER A 66 18.92 14.94 -0.19
N ALA A 67 20.11 15.54 -0.03
CA ALA A 67 21.04 15.77 -1.14
C ALA A 67 21.50 14.47 -1.79
N ALA A 68 21.82 13.44 -1.00
CA ALA A 68 22.23 12.14 -1.52
C ALA A 68 21.07 11.45 -2.26
N LEU A 69 19.85 11.56 -1.73
CA LEU A 69 18.67 10.97 -2.39
C LEU A 69 18.33 11.68 -3.72
N ARG A 70 18.50 13.01 -3.79
CA ARG A 70 18.34 13.77 -5.05
C ARG A 70 19.45 13.47 -6.06
N ALA A 71 20.69 13.24 -5.60
CA ALA A 71 21.78 12.83 -6.47
C ALA A 71 21.48 11.46 -7.10
N LEU A 72 21.09 10.48 -6.29
CA LEU A 72 20.67 9.16 -6.78
C LEU A 72 19.48 9.26 -7.74
N ALA A 73 18.48 10.08 -7.43
CA ALA A 73 17.35 10.30 -8.34
C ALA A 73 17.83 10.82 -9.70
N SER A 74 18.77 11.78 -9.71
CA SER A 74 19.32 12.34 -10.95
C SER A 74 20.10 11.30 -11.78
N GLU A 75 20.89 10.45 -11.12
CA GLU A 75 21.59 9.35 -11.78
C GLU A 75 20.62 8.33 -12.39
N ILE A 76 19.55 8.00 -11.66
CA ILE A 76 18.47 7.15 -12.16
C ILE A 76 17.77 7.79 -13.37
N GLU A 77 17.53 9.10 -13.36
CA GLU A 77 16.95 9.81 -14.52
C GLU A 77 17.84 9.70 -15.76
N MET A 78 19.15 9.86 -15.58
CA MET A 78 20.12 9.64 -16.67
C MET A 78 20.07 8.21 -17.20
N TRP A 79 20.04 7.21 -16.30
CA TRP A 79 19.90 5.81 -16.68
C TRP A 79 18.59 5.53 -17.43
N LEU A 80 17.46 6.04 -16.93
CA LEU A 80 16.14 5.91 -17.56
C LEU A 80 16.13 6.49 -18.98
N HIS A 81 16.77 7.65 -19.18
CA HIS A 81 16.84 8.30 -20.47
C HIS A 81 17.42 7.38 -21.55
N ASP A 82 18.45 6.62 -21.22
CA ASP A 82 19.18 5.78 -22.17
C ASP A 82 18.54 4.39 -22.37
N LEU A 83 17.48 4.06 -21.61
CA LEU A 83 16.82 2.77 -21.69
C LEU A 83 16.22 2.50 -23.09
N PRO A 84 16.52 1.35 -23.71
CA PRO A 84 15.86 0.90 -24.94
C PRO A 84 14.33 0.79 -24.80
N LEU A 85 13.82 0.63 -23.56
CA LEU A 85 12.39 0.70 -23.27
C LEU A 85 11.78 2.03 -23.71
N ASN A 86 12.41 3.17 -23.45
CA ASN A 86 11.87 4.47 -23.81
C ASN A 86 11.75 4.65 -25.33
N ARG A 87 12.76 4.20 -26.10
CA ARG A 87 12.67 4.15 -27.57
C ARG A 87 11.49 3.30 -28.06
N ARG A 88 11.25 2.14 -27.44
CA ARG A 88 10.08 1.28 -27.78
C ARG A 88 8.75 1.94 -27.44
N ARG A 89 8.67 2.69 -26.34
CA ARG A 89 7.47 3.44 -25.93
C ARG A 89 7.18 4.57 -26.92
N GLU A 90 8.19 5.34 -27.28
CA GLU A 90 8.09 6.43 -28.26
C GLU A 90 7.61 5.92 -29.63
N LEU A 91 8.14 4.78 -30.10
CA LEU A 91 7.66 4.13 -31.33
C LEU A 91 6.18 3.73 -31.29
N ARG A 92 5.62 3.49 -30.11
CA ARG A 92 4.19 3.21 -29.89
C ARG A 92 3.36 4.47 -29.59
N GLY A 93 3.98 5.66 -29.62
CA GLY A 93 3.33 6.91 -29.21
C GLY A 93 3.03 7.00 -27.71
N GLU A 94 3.67 6.15 -26.90
CA GLU A 94 3.55 6.20 -25.43
C GLU A 94 4.55 7.21 -24.86
N PRO A 95 4.19 7.93 -23.78
CA PRO A 95 5.12 8.83 -23.11
C PRO A 95 6.31 8.07 -22.51
N ARG A 96 7.50 8.66 -22.60
CA ARG A 96 8.71 8.14 -21.95
C ARG A 96 8.55 8.04 -20.43
N ILE A 97 9.27 7.12 -19.83
CA ILE A 97 9.48 7.03 -18.39
C ILE A 97 10.72 7.85 -18.09
N SER A 98 10.55 9.01 -17.46
CA SER A 98 11.67 9.94 -17.21
C SER A 98 12.21 9.90 -15.79
N THR A 99 11.43 9.41 -14.82
CA THR A 99 11.76 9.53 -13.39
C THR A 99 11.25 8.31 -12.63
N LEU A 100 11.99 7.88 -11.61
CA LEU A 100 11.49 7.03 -10.53
C LEU A 100 11.27 7.89 -9.28
N TRP A 101 10.06 7.85 -8.74
CA TRP A 101 9.75 8.57 -7.51
C TRP A 101 10.31 7.82 -6.31
N LEU A 102 11.38 8.34 -5.71
CA LEU A 102 12.01 7.74 -4.52
C LEU A 102 11.32 8.27 -3.25
N TRP A 103 10.71 7.35 -2.50
CA TRP A 103 10.00 7.68 -1.27
C TRP A 103 10.13 6.56 -0.23
N GLY A 104 9.77 6.85 1.02
CA GLY A 104 10.01 5.96 2.14
C GLY A 104 11.45 6.11 2.67
N GLY A 105 12.00 5.03 3.23
CA GLY A 105 13.40 4.94 3.69
C GLY A 105 13.77 5.79 4.93
N GLY A 106 12.93 6.75 5.31
CA GLY A 106 13.09 7.54 6.53
C GLY A 106 12.89 6.70 7.80
N MET A 107 13.42 7.17 8.92
CA MET A 107 13.19 6.55 10.21
C MET A 107 11.68 6.53 10.51
N PRO A 108 11.06 5.35 10.75
CA PRO A 108 9.66 5.31 11.08
C PRO A 108 9.43 6.12 12.38
N PRO A 109 8.39 6.96 12.45
CA PRO A 109 8.08 7.73 13.66
C PRO A 109 7.56 6.85 14.82
N ARG A 110 7.66 5.53 14.73
CA ARG A 110 7.12 4.56 15.70
C ARG A 110 8.14 3.49 16.02
N ASP A 111 8.02 2.95 17.23
CA ASP A 111 8.76 1.76 17.66
C ASP A 111 8.67 0.66 16.59
N PRO A 112 9.74 -0.15 16.41
CA PRO A 112 9.70 -1.30 15.54
C PRO A 112 8.42 -2.08 15.80
N ILE A 113 7.81 -2.62 14.74
CA ILE A 113 6.68 -3.54 14.83
C ILE A 113 7.20 -4.80 15.52
N THR A 114 7.36 -4.73 16.83
CA THR A 114 7.42 -5.86 17.71
C THR A 114 6.02 -6.43 17.63
N ALA A 115 5.90 -7.72 17.31
CA ALA A 115 4.68 -8.47 17.50
C ALA A 115 4.26 -8.18 18.93
N SER A 116 3.33 -7.24 19.10
CA SER A 116 3.09 -6.63 20.41
C SER A 116 2.82 -7.79 21.35
N SER A 117 3.68 -8.06 22.31
CA SER A 117 3.46 -9.13 23.28
C SER A 117 2.62 -8.62 24.45
N GLY A 118 2.25 -7.32 24.44
CA GLY A 118 1.56 -6.64 25.55
C GLY A 118 0.32 -5.81 25.22
N ALA A 119 -0.10 -5.65 23.95
CA ALA A 119 -1.39 -5.00 23.65
C ALA A 119 -2.53 -6.00 23.94
N SER A 120 -3.39 -5.73 24.91
CA SER A 120 -4.51 -6.55 25.38
C SER A 120 -5.07 -7.50 24.31
N SER A 121 -5.07 -8.80 24.62
CA SER A 121 -5.45 -9.93 23.75
C SER A 121 -6.84 -9.83 23.09
N GLU A 122 -7.68 -8.88 23.50
CA GLU A 122 -9.07 -8.69 23.03
C GLU A 122 -9.18 -7.74 21.81
N ALA A 123 -8.08 -7.11 21.39
CA ALA A 123 -8.07 -6.07 20.37
C ALA A 123 -7.42 -6.46 19.03
N ARG A 124 -6.96 -7.70 18.85
CA ARG A 124 -6.15 -8.08 17.68
C ARG A 124 -6.97 -8.72 16.57
N PHE A 125 -6.70 -8.29 15.34
CA PHE A 125 -7.11 -9.02 14.15
C PHE A 125 -6.33 -10.32 14.08
N SER A 126 -7.03 -11.43 13.84
CA SER A 126 -6.40 -12.74 13.67
C SER A 126 -5.94 -12.96 12.24
N ARG A 127 -6.55 -12.28 11.26
CA ARG A 127 -6.17 -12.33 9.84
C ARG A 127 -6.26 -10.96 9.17
N LEU A 128 -5.39 -10.76 8.19
CA LEU A 128 -5.44 -9.66 7.24
C LEU A 128 -5.94 -10.16 5.88
N VAL A 129 -6.60 -9.29 5.13
CA VAL A 129 -6.96 -9.54 3.74
C VAL A 129 -6.49 -8.39 2.90
N ALA A 130 -5.59 -8.67 1.96
CA ALA A 130 -4.99 -7.68 1.07
C ALA A 130 -4.28 -8.34 -0.11
N ASP A 131 -4.27 -7.65 -1.25
CA ASP A 131 -3.55 -8.10 -2.45
C ASP A 131 -2.18 -7.42 -2.61
N ASP A 132 -1.87 -6.42 -1.79
CA ASP A 132 -0.62 -5.67 -1.88
C ASP A 132 0.52 -6.29 -1.06
N ILE A 133 1.73 -6.19 -1.59
CA ILE A 133 2.93 -6.78 -1.00
C ILE A 133 3.31 -6.12 0.34
N TRP A 134 2.95 -4.85 0.56
CA TRP A 134 3.27 -4.13 1.79
C TRP A 134 2.48 -4.71 2.96
N THR A 135 1.17 -4.88 2.79
CA THR A 135 0.29 -5.48 3.80
C THR A 135 0.63 -6.95 4.03
N GLN A 136 0.95 -7.71 2.98
CA GLN A 136 1.39 -9.11 3.12
C GLN A 136 2.70 -9.21 3.92
N SER A 137 3.67 -8.33 3.63
CA SER A 137 4.94 -8.28 4.37
C SER A 137 4.73 -7.87 5.83
N LEU A 138 3.86 -6.88 6.06
CA LEU A 138 3.47 -6.45 7.40
C LEU A 138 2.82 -7.58 8.21
N ALA A 139 1.89 -8.33 7.60
CA ALA A 139 1.26 -9.48 8.23
C ALA A 139 2.31 -10.52 8.64
N ARG A 140 3.25 -10.84 7.74
CA ARG A 140 4.35 -11.77 8.01
C ARG A 140 5.21 -11.31 9.18
N LEU A 141 5.57 -10.03 9.24
CA LEU A 141 6.33 -9.45 10.36
C LEU A 141 5.55 -9.50 11.67
N ALA A 142 4.23 -9.32 11.61
CA ALA A 142 3.33 -9.38 12.76
C ALA A 142 2.96 -10.82 13.18
N GLY A 143 3.39 -11.85 12.43
CA GLY A 143 2.97 -13.24 12.66
C GLY A 143 1.49 -13.50 12.35
N LEU A 144 0.88 -12.68 11.51
CA LEU A 144 -0.51 -12.79 11.06
C LEU A 144 -0.55 -13.46 9.68
N GLU A 145 -1.62 -14.21 9.45
CA GLU A 145 -1.94 -14.67 8.10
C GLU A 145 -2.52 -13.53 7.26
N CYS A 146 -2.03 -13.39 6.03
CA CYS A 146 -2.61 -12.49 5.04
C CYS A 146 -3.23 -13.31 3.90
N LEU A 147 -4.47 -13.00 3.58
CA LEU A 147 -5.27 -13.70 2.58
C LEU A 147 -5.56 -12.78 1.38
N PRO A 148 -5.71 -13.32 0.16
CA PRO A 148 -6.12 -12.53 -0.99
C PRO A 148 -7.53 -11.93 -0.82
N LEU A 149 -7.77 -10.74 -1.37
CA LEU A 149 -9.10 -10.09 -1.33
C LEU A 149 -10.17 -10.97 -1.98
N ALA A 150 -9.81 -11.74 -3.01
CA ALA A 150 -10.72 -12.65 -3.69
C ALA A 150 -11.33 -13.71 -2.75
N SER A 151 -10.60 -14.11 -1.71
CA SER A 151 -11.05 -15.14 -0.76
C SER A 151 -11.93 -14.59 0.36
N LEU A 152 -12.15 -13.27 0.44
CA LEU A 152 -12.90 -12.62 1.52
C LEU A 152 -14.28 -13.26 1.80
N ARG A 153 -15.00 -13.64 0.74
CA ARG A 153 -16.34 -14.24 0.87
C ARG A 153 -16.32 -15.62 1.50
N GLU A 154 -15.36 -16.44 1.09
CA GLU A 154 -15.19 -17.81 1.59
C GLU A 154 -14.82 -17.76 3.08
N TRP A 155 -13.87 -16.90 3.43
CA TRP A 155 -13.41 -16.77 4.81
C TRP A 155 -14.41 -16.09 5.74
N ALA A 156 -15.20 -15.13 5.24
CA ALA A 156 -16.31 -14.59 6.02
C ALA A 156 -17.30 -15.71 6.43
N ALA A 157 -17.35 -16.83 5.70
CA ALA A 157 -18.16 -18.00 6.05
C ALA A 157 -17.51 -18.94 7.09
N GLU A 158 -16.20 -18.87 7.30
CA GLU A 158 -15.45 -19.83 8.13
C GLU A 158 -15.14 -19.31 9.54
N GLY A 159 -15.96 -19.71 10.52
CA GLY A 159 -15.67 -19.62 11.96
C GLY A 159 -15.54 -18.20 12.55
N GLN A 160 -15.40 -18.11 13.88
CA GLN A 160 -15.28 -16.87 14.67
C GLN A 160 -13.93 -16.17 14.50
N ALA A 161 -13.70 -15.53 13.36
CA ALA A 161 -12.50 -14.73 13.09
C ALA A 161 -12.72 -13.23 13.33
N THR A 162 -11.63 -12.50 13.62
CA THR A 162 -11.58 -11.03 13.57
C THR A 162 -10.73 -10.61 12.38
N LEU A 163 -11.34 -9.90 11.42
CA LEU A 163 -10.79 -9.68 10.09
C LEU A 163 -10.49 -8.20 9.84
N CYS A 164 -9.31 -7.89 9.29
CA CYS A 164 -8.99 -6.56 8.78
C CYS A 164 -8.72 -6.64 7.28
N VAL A 165 -9.45 -5.83 6.52
CA VAL A 165 -9.28 -5.68 5.08
C VAL A 165 -8.50 -4.40 4.82
N VAL A 166 -7.39 -4.53 4.10
CA VAL A 166 -6.64 -3.39 3.56
C VAL A 166 -6.84 -3.42 2.05
N ALA A 167 -7.52 -2.41 1.52
CA ALA A 167 -7.91 -2.40 0.11
C ALA A 167 -7.63 -1.04 -0.54
N PRO A 168 -7.06 -1.03 -1.76
CA PRO A 168 -6.97 0.20 -2.54
C PRO A 168 -8.38 0.65 -2.95
N LEU A 169 -8.70 1.92 -2.69
CA LEU A 169 -9.96 2.53 -3.15
C LEU A 169 -9.86 3.11 -4.56
N ALA A 170 -8.63 3.34 -5.05
CA ALA A 170 -8.40 3.87 -6.38
C ALA A 170 -9.07 3.00 -7.45
N GLY A 171 -9.87 3.64 -8.32
CA GLY A 171 -10.56 2.95 -9.41
C GLY A 171 -11.75 2.05 -9.00
N ARG A 172 -12.14 2.03 -7.72
CA ARG A 172 -13.33 1.31 -7.24
C ARG A 172 -14.51 2.26 -7.04
N SER A 173 -15.70 1.82 -7.44
CA SER A 173 -16.95 2.52 -7.08
C SER A 173 -17.40 2.12 -5.68
N ALA A 174 -18.22 2.98 -5.06
CA ALA A 174 -18.80 2.70 -3.74
C ALA A 174 -19.65 1.41 -3.76
N GLU A 175 -20.38 1.17 -4.85
CA GLU A 175 -21.24 -0.01 -5.01
C GLU A 175 -20.44 -1.29 -5.14
N ASN A 176 -19.34 -1.28 -5.91
CA ASN A 176 -18.48 -2.44 -6.04
C ASN A 176 -17.77 -2.74 -4.71
N PHE A 177 -17.29 -1.70 -4.03
CA PHE A 177 -16.68 -1.82 -2.72
C PHE A 177 -17.65 -2.42 -1.68
N ASP A 178 -18.88 -1.91 -1.64
CA ASP A 178 -19.91 -2.41 -0.73
C ASP A 178 -20.27 -3.88 -1.03
N ARG A 179 -20.57 -4.18 -2.29
CA ARG A 179 -20.97 -5.53 -2.73
C ARG A 179 -19.88 -6.57 -2.48
N GLU A 180 -18.62 -6.24 -2.75
CA GLU A 180 -17.50 -7.18 -2.70
C GLU A 180 -16.92 -7.34 -1.29
N MET A 181 -16.91 -6.28 -0.48
CA MET A 181 -16.23 -6.28 0.82
C MET A 181 -17.16 -6.06 2.01
N ILE A 182 -18.02 -5.04 1.97
CA ILE A 182 -18.80 -4.64 3.14
C ILE A 182 -19.98 -5.58 3.37
N ALA A 183 -20.82 -5.81 2.36
CA ALA A 183 -22.03 -6.62 2.49
C ALA A 183 -21.73 -8.07 2.95
N PRO A 184 -20.73 -8.78 2.41
CA PRO A 184 -20.39 -10.13 2.89
C PRO A 184 -19.92 -10.14 4.35
N ALA A 185 -19.09 -9.17 4.74
CA ALA A 185 -18.59 -9.06 6.10
C ALA A 185 -19.69 -8.67 7.09
N ALA A 186 -20.59 -7.75 6.70
CA ALA A 186 -21.73 -7.36 7.52
C ALA A 186 -22.70 -8.54 7.75
N ALA A 187 -22.98 -9.32 6.71
CA ALA A 187 -23.77 -10.55 6.85
C ALA A 187 -23.11 -11.53 7.82
N ALA A 188 -21.80 -11.75 7.68
CA ALA A 188 -21.05 -12.63 8.57
C ALA A 188 -21.00 -12.13 10.03
N LEU A 189 -20.92 -10.81 10.28
CA LEU A 189 -21.04 -10.23 11.62
C LEU A 189 -22.42 -10.48 12.23
N LEU A 190 -23.49 -10.29 11.44
CA LEU A 190 -24.87 -10.47 11.91
C LEU A 190 -25.19 -11.93 12.22
N ASP A 191 -24.64 -12.86 11.44
CA ASP A 191 -24.77 -14.30 11.63
C ASP A 191 -23.87 -14.85 12.76
N GLY A 192 -23.06 -14.00 13.40
CA GLY A 192 -22.14 -14.40 14.46
C GLY A 192 -20.93 -15.21 13.97
N ARG A 193 -20.69 -15.23 12.66
CA ARG A 193 -19.51 -15.84 12.03
C ARG A 193 -18.30 -14.94 12.19
N LEU A 194 -18.42 -13.63 12.02
CA LEU A 194 -17.34 -12.69 12.36
C LEU A 194 -17.61 -12.06 13.72
N GLU A 195 -16.57 -11.88 14.53
CA GLU A 195 -16.67 -11.11 15.78
C GLU A 195 -16.50 -9.61 15.50
N ARG A 196 -15.53 -9.28 14.63
CA ARG A 196 -15.18 -7.93 14.25
C ARG A 196 -14.65 -7.89 12.82
N PHE A 197 -14.98 -6.82 12.12
CA PHE A 197 -14.48 -6.50 10.79
C PHE A 197 -13.93 -5.08 10.78
N ALA A 198 -12.83 -4.84 10.06
CA ALA A 198 -12.36 -3.50 9.79
C ALA A 198 -11.92 -3.34 8.34
N VAL A 199 -12.05 -2.11 7.86
CA VAL A 199 -11.49 -1.64 6.60
C VAL A 199 -10.46 -0.59 6.91
N VAL A 200 -9.28 -0.73 6.32
CA VAL A 200 -8.24 0.29 6.30
C VAL A 200 -8.02 0.74 4.86
N ALA A 201 -8.19 2.03 4.62
CA ALA A 201 -7.91 2.66 3.34
C ALA A 201 -7.64 4.16 3.54
N ASN A 202 -6.79 4.74 2.68
CA ASN A 202 -6.45 6.18 2.67
C ASN A 202 -6.07 6.73 4.05
N GLY A 203 -5.32 5.96 4.84
CA GLY A 203 -4.90 6.35 6.19
C GLY A 203 -6.01 6.36 7.24
N ARG A 204 -7.22 5.90 6.91
CA ARG A 204 -8.36 5.78 7.82
C ARG A 204 -8.64 4.31 8.11
N SER A 205 -9.15 4.03 9.31
CA SER A 205 -9.64 2.72 9.69
C SER A 205 -11.06 2.85 10.24
N ILE A 206 -11.97 2.04 9.68
CA ILE A 206 -13.34 1.92 10.16
C ILE A 206 -13.56 0.48 10.56
N SER A 207 -14.08 0.26 11.77
CA SER A 207 -14.37 -1.06 12.30
C SER A 207 -15.83 -1.21 12.68
N ALA A 208 -16.31 -2.45 12.64
CA ALA A 208 -17.65 -2.85 13.01
C ALA A 208 -17.64 -4.16 13.79
N MET A 209 -18.55 -4.27 14.75
CA MET A 209 -18.85 -5.45 15.56
C MET A 209 -20.34 -5.75 15.52
N ALA A 210 -20.74 -6.99 15.82
CA ALA A 210 -22.15 -7.34 15.93
C ALA A 210 -22.91 -6.54 17.00
N THR A 211 -22.22 -6.04 18.04
CA THR A 211 -22.81 -5.20 19.10
C THR A 211 -23.06 -3.76 18.67
N ASP A 212 -22.49 -3.30 17.55
CA ASP A 212 -22.70 -1.94 17.05
C ASP A 212 -24.14 -1.69 16.59
N ARG A 213 -24.92 -2.74 16.32
CA ARG A 213 -26.37 -2.63 16.01
C ARG A 213 -27.18 -1.96 17.12
N HIS A 214 -26.70 -2.02 18.36
CA HIS A 214 -27.36 -1.37 19.49
C HIS A 214 -27.05 0.13 19.56
N ARG A 215 -26.12 0.64 18.75
CA ARG A 215 -25.76 2.06 18.68
C ARG A 215 -26.69 2.85 17.75
N PHE A 216 -28.00 2.61 17.85
CA PHE A 216 -29.03 3.23 17.00
C PHE A 216 -29.09 4.76 17.10
N TRP A 217 -28.52 5.33 18.17
CA TRP A 217 -28.39 6.77 18.36
C TRP A 217 -27.26 7.40 17.51
N ARG A 218 -26.40 6.59 16.88
CA ARG A 218 -25.33 7.09 16.01
C ARG A 218 -25.86 7.23 14.57
N PRO A 219 -25.50 8.31 13.87
CA PRO A 219 -25.85 8.47 12.47
C PRO A 219 -25.22 7.37 11.62
N LEU A 220 -26.01 6.76 10.74
CA LEU A 220 -25.53 5.79 9.77
C LEU A 220 -24.65 6.51 8.74
N ARG A 221 -23.41 6.04 8.57
CA ARG A 221 -22.50 6.50 7.53
C ARG A 221 -22.11 5.33 6.64
N SER A 222 -22.03 5.58 5.33
CA SER A 222 -21.43 4.62 4.40
C SER A 222 -19.98 4.37 4.79
N VAL A 223 -19.59 3.09 4.88
CA VAL A 223 -18.20 2.72 5.16
C VAL A 223 -17.27 3.28 4.08
N PHE A 224 -17.66 3.16 2.81
CA PHE A 224 -16.91 3.73 1.69
C PHE A 224 -16.70 5.23 1.84
N ALA A 225 -17.77 5.99 2.13
CA ALA A 225 -17.63 7.43 2.35
C ALA A 225 -16.70 7.74 3.54
N ALA A 226 -16.82 7.00 4.64
CA ALA A 226 -15.99 7.22 5.82
C ALA A 226 -14.49 6.91 5.61
N VAL A 227 -14.16 5.96 4.72
CA VAL A 227 -12.76 5.68 4.34
C VAL A 227 -12.26 6.52 3.17
N ALA A 228 -13.16 7.02 2.31
CA ALA A 228 -12.84 7.90 1.18
C ALA A 228 -12.78 9.39 1.56
N ASP A 229 -13.31 9.81 2.72
CA ASP A 229 -13.25 11.19 3.20
C ASP A 229 -11.80 11.71 3.21
N GLY A 230 -11.55 12.78 2.44
CA GLY A 230 -10.22 13.42 2.32
C GLY A 230 -9.41 13.03 1.08
N VAL A 231 -10.03 12.34 0.11
CA VAL A 231 -9.54 12.19 -1.27
C VAL A 231 -10.03 13.35 -2.14
#